data_AF-A0A024EJQ6-F1
#
_entry.id   AF-A0A024EJQ6-F1
#
_cell.length_a   1.000
_cell.length_b   1.000
_cell.length_c   1.000
_cell.angle_alpha   90.00
_cell.angle_beta   90.00
_cell.angle_gamma   90.00
#
_symmetry.space_group_name_H-M   'P 1'
#
loop_
_entity.id
_entity.type
_entity.pdbx_description
1 polymer ?
#
loop_
_entity_poly.entity_id
_entity_poly.type
_entity_poly.pdbx_seq_one_letter_code
_entity_poly.pdbx_strand_id
1 'polypeptide(L)'
;MALVAVLSGIATIYATFHETNPNNPRFIGRWTTDYTYPITNGTFEFKGMTEYFRNGRYNVNGIVFVDGTVEAKPYRLEYSVNGAGSWTADSSLLSFTLADMKSIPKSYVINGTAISPSLVAKFAGPSLPNFSDGLASGASDELKILMINDNEITLEGKDPAGNAFTLQTYRQH
;
A
#
# COMPACT_ATOMS: atom_id res chain seq x y z
N MET A 1 0.71 17.57 -1.99
CA MET A 1 0.00 16.30 -2.28
C MET A 1 0.78 15.56 -3.35
N ALA A 2 1.50 14.52 -2.96
CA ALA A 2 2.17 13.58 -3.85
C ALA A 2 2.01 12.20 -3.20
N LEU A 3 0.82 11.63 -3.33
CA LEU A 3 0.49 10.29 -2.84
C LEU A 3 0.30 9.30 -4.00
N VAL A 4 0.69 9.73 -5.21
CA VAL A 4 0.87 8.90 -6.39
C VAL A 4 2.34 8.97 -6.77
N ALA A 5 3.13 8.08 -6.21
CA ALA A 5 4.35 7.60 -6.86
C ALA A 5 3.92 6.27 -7.51
N VAL A 6 4.01 6.04 -8.82
CA VAL A 6 4.95 6.54 -9.83
C VAL A 6 4.20 6.72 -11.16
N LEU A 7 4.39 7.87 -11.83
CA LEU A 7 4.16 8.01 -13.27
C LEU A 7 5.53 8.14 -13.97
N SER A 8 5.93 7.12 -14.72
CA SER A 8 6.80 7.12 -15.91
C SER A 8 7.32 5.69 -16.14
N GLY A 9 7.39 5.11 -17.34
CA GLY A 9 7.08 5.52 -18.69
C GLY A 9 7.37 4.35 -19.64
N ILE A 10 6.83 4.43 -20.87
CA ILE A 10 7.04 3.54 -22.01
C ILE A 10 6.16 2.27 -22.05
N ALA A 11 5.35 2.20 -23.12
CA ALA A 11 4.56 1.06 -23.54
C ALA A 11 5.43 -0.18 -23.78
N THR A 12 5.00 -1.34 -23.26
CA THR A 12 5.35 -2.62 -23.86
C THR A 12 4.06 -3.41 -24.06
N ILE A 13 3.68 -3.56 -25.33
CA ILE A 13 2.73 -4.55 -25.80
C ILE A 13 3.33 -5.91 -25.44
N TYR A 14 2.73 -6.62 -24.49
CA TYR A 14 2.79 -8.08 -24.45
C TYR A 14 1.37 -8.61 -24.27
N ALA A 15 0.56 -8.41 -25.31
CA ALA A 15 -0.49 -9.34 -25.61
C ALA A 15 0.18 -10.64 -26.08
N THR A 16 0.48 -11.53 -25.15
CA THR A 16 0.74 -12.93 -25.49
C THR A 16 -0.03 -13.77 -24.50
N PHE A 17 -1.20 -14.22 -24.97
CA PHE A 17 -1.98 -15.27 -24.36
C PHE A 17 -1.08 -16.45 -24.02
N HIS A 18 -0.68 -16.53 -22.76
CA HIS A 18 -0.26 -17.77 -22.14
C HIS A 18 -1.21 -18.01 -20.97
N GLU A 19 -2.14 -18.95 -21.17
CA GLU A 19 -2.91 -19.58 -20.10
C GLU A 19 -2.00 -20.48 -19.25
N THR A 20 -0.93 -19.92 -18.71
CA THR A 20 -0.14 -20.50 -17.61
C THR A 20 -0.46 -19.64 -16.42
N ASN A 21 -1.12 -20.20 -15.40
CA ASN A 21 -1.52 -19.49 -14.19
C ASN A 21 -0.39 -18.53 -13.74
N PRO A 22 -0.49 -17.20 -13.99
CA PRO A 22 0.63 -16.25 -13.92
C PRO A 22 1.00 -15.88 -12.48
N ASN A 23 0.59 -16.74 -11.55
CA ASN A 23 0.52 -16.51 -10.13
C ASN A 23 1.34 -17.60 -9.46
N ASN A 24 2.58 -17.24 -9.08
CA ASN A 24 3.44 -18.12 -8.31
C ASN A 24 2.68 -18.66 -7.08
N PRO A 25 2.42 -19.98 -6.99
CA PRO A 25 1.53 -20.55 -5.97
C PRO A 25 2.05 -20.36 -4.54
N ARG A 26 3.33 -20.03 -4.38
CA ARG A 26 3.94 -19.76 -3.08
C ARG A 26 3.40 -18.48 -2.43
N PHE A 27 2.86 -17.53 -3.19
CA PHE A 27 2.19 -16.35 -2.66
C PHE A 27 0.78 -16.66 -2.11
N ILE A 28 0.15 -17.76 -2.51
CA ILE A 28 -1.27 -18.01 -2.19
C ILE A 28 -1.48 -18.13 -0.69
N GLY A 29 -2.36 -17.30 -0.13
CA GLY A 29 -2.74 -17.28 1.28
C GLY A 29 -2.59 -15.91 1.92
N ARG A 30 -2.62 -15.89 3.25
CA ARG A 30 -2.60 -14.67 4.07
C ARG A 30 -1.20 -14.36 4.58
N TRP A 31 -0.82 -13.10 4.44
CA TRP A 31 0.50 -12.61 4.78
C TRP A 31 0.41 -11.29 5.53
N THR A 32 1.07 -11.20 6.67
CA THR A 32 1.14 -9.99 7.49
C THR A 32 2.42 -9.23 7.18
N THR A 33 2.31 -7.91 7.02
CA THR A 33 3.43 -7.03 6.70
C THR A 33 3.44 -5.83 7.63
N ASP A 34 4.63 -5.40 8.00
CA ASP A 34 4.91 -4.13 8.67
C ASP A 34 6.08 -3.48 7.93
N TYR A 35 5.84 -2.33 7.30
CA TYR A 35 6.89 -1.61 6.59
C TYR A 35 6.73 -0.11 6.72
N THR A 36 7.85 0.59 6.57
CA THR A 36 7.93 2.03 6.66
C THR A 36 8.88 2.57 5.60
N TYR A 37 8.57 3.74 5.04
CA TYR A 37 9.47 4.46 4.15
C TYR A 37 9.30 5.98 4.31
N PRO A 38 10.35 6.77 4.01
CA PRO A 38 10.25 8.22 4.08
C PRO A 38 9.37 8.79 2.96
N ILE A 39 8.62 9.84 3.28
CA ILE A 39 7.88 10.67 2.33
C ILE A 39 8.31 12.13 2.49
N THR A 40 7.89 13.00 1.57
CA THR A 40 8.17 14.45 1.69
C THR A 40 7.67 14.98 3.03
N ASN A 41 8.59 15.47 3.87
CA ASN A 41 8.34 16.02 5.20
C ASN A 41 7.70 15.04 6.20
N GLY A 42 7.94 13.73 6.06
CA GLY A 42 7.32 12.75 6.93
C GLY A 42 7.71 11.30 6.69
N THR A 43 6.93 10.40 7.29
CA THR A 43 7.07 8.95 7.16
C THR A 43 5.72 8.34 6.83
N PHE A 44 5.74 7.33 5.94
CA PHE A 44 4.61 6.44 5.71
C PHE A 44 4.91 5.10 6.38
N GLU A 45 3.94 4.59 7.12
CA GLU A 45 4.01 3.28 7.76
C GLU A 45 2.72 2.51 7.45
N PHE A 46 2.85 1.24 7.08
CA PHE A 46 1.72 0.34 6.89
C PHE A 46 1.91 -0.92 7.72
N LYS A 47 0.87 -1.26 8.48
CA LYS A 47 0.77 -2.55 9.19
C LYS A 47 -0.51 -3.23 8.77
N GLY A 48 -0.42 -4.43 8.20
CA GLY A 48 -1.63 -5.08 7.72
C GLY A 48 -1.43 -6.49 7.23
N MET A 49 -2.45 -6.97 6.53
CA MET A 49 -2.52 -8.30 5.96
C MET A 49 -2.95 -8.21 4.50
N THR A 50 -2.30 -9.01 3.66
CA THR A 50 -2.69 -9.24 2.27
C THR A 50 -3.03 -10.71 2.08
N GLU A 51 -4.16 -11.00 1.46
CA GLU A 51 -4.56 -12.35 1.05
C GLU A 51 -4.47 -12.48 -0.47
N TYR A 52 -3.64 -13.38 -0.97
CA TYR A 52 -3.50 -13.68 -2.40
C TYR A 52 -4.30 -14.94 -2.77
N PHE A 53 -5.22 -14.79 -3.73
CA PHE A 53 -6.10 -15.86 -4.20
C PHE A 53 -5.61 -16.47 -5.51
N ARG A 54 -5.94 -17.77 -5.73
CA ARG A 54 -5.52 -18.52 -6.93
C ARG A 54 -6.06 -17.93 -8.24
N ASN A 55 -7.15 -17.17 -8.17
CA ASN A 55 -7.77 -16.51 -9.31
C ASN A 55 -7.11 -15.16 -9.67
N GLY A 56 -5.91 -14.86 -9.13
CA GLY A 56 -5.20 -13.62 -9.41
C GLY A 56 -5.81 -12.39 -8.74
N ARG A 57 -6.69 -12.57 -7.75
CA ARG A 57 -7.23 -11.49 -6.92
C ARG A 57 -6.48 -11.42 -5.60
N TYR A 58 -6.45 -10.23 -5.01
CA TYR A 58 -5.99 -10.06 -3.64
C TYR A 58 -6.94 -9.16 -2.86
N ASN A 59 -6.95 -9.34 -1.55
CA ASN A 59 -7.53 -8.41 -0.59
C ASN A 59 -6.42 -7.90 0.33
N VAL A 60 -6.50 -6.63 0.72
CA VAL A 60 -5.59 -6.03 1.70
C VAL A 60 -6.40 -5.32 2.78
N ASN A 61 -6.00 -5.47 4.03
CA ASN A 61 -6.56 -4.72 5.15
C ASN A 61 -5.45 -4.35 6.14
N GLY A 62 -5.53 -3.16 6.72
CA GLY A 62 -4.50 -2.73 7.65
C GLY A 62 -4.73 -1.35 8.21
N ILE A 63 -3.70 -0.85 8.88
CA ILE A 63 -3.61 0.50 9.38
C ILE A 63 -2.47 1.19 8.64
N VAL A 64 -2.76 2.37 8.11
CA VAL A 64 -1.79 3.31 7.58
C VAL A 64 -1.54 4.38 8.63
N PHE A 65 -0.28 4.67 8.88
CA PHE A 65 0.15 5.83 9.63
C PHE A 65 0.90 6.78 8.70
N VAL A 66 0.60 8.08 8.86
CA VAL A 66 1.33 9.15 8.19
C VAL A 66 1.75 10.14 9.26
N ASP A 67 3.05 10.24 9.51
CA ASP A 67 3.62 11.26 10.37
C ASP A 67 4.41 12.27 9.57
N GLY A 68 4.58 13.46 10.13
CA GLY A 68 5.37 14.49 9.50
C GLY A 68 5.28 15.82 10.22
N THR A 69 5.71 16.87 9.53
CA THR A 69 5.62 18.25 10.04
C THR A 69 4.94 19.16 9.02
N VAL A 70 4.07 20.04 9.51
CA VAL A 70 3.44 21.12 8.73
C VAL A 70 3.56 22.40 9.52
N GLU A 71 4.11 23.47 8.93
CA GLU A 71 4.37 24.74 9.64
C GLU A 71 5.11 24.56 10.98
N ALA A 72 6.13 23.68 10.99
CA ALA A 72 6.90 23.29 12.18
C ALA A 72 6.09 22.57 13.30
N LYS A 73 4.83 22.21 13.05
CA LYS A 73 4.01 21.43 13.99
C LYS A 73 4.04 19.95 13.57
N PRO A 74 4.38 19.02 14.48
CA PRO A 74 4.32 17.60 14.17
C PRO A 74 2.87 17.15 14.04
N TYR A 75 2.62 16.20 13.14
CA TYR A 75 1.33 15.54 13.03
C TYR A 75 1.51 14.02 12.93
N ARG A 76 0.48 13.28 13.32
CA ARG A 76 0.32 11.84 13.05
C ARG A 76 -1.14 11.57 12.69
N LEU A 77 -1.35 11.00 11.52
CA LEU A 77 -2.66 10.59 11.03
C LEU A 77 -2.69 9.06 11.00
N GLU A 78 -3.82 8.49 11.37
CA GLU A 78 -4.07 7.05 11.36
C GLU A 78 -5.33 6.75 10.57
N TYR A 79 -5.25 5.79 9.64
CA TYR A 79 -6.36 5.33 8.83
C TYR A 79 -6.45 3.82 8.86
N SER A 80 -7.65 3.27 9.04
CA SER A 80 -7.90 1.89 8.62
C SER A 80 -8.14 1.85 7.13
N VAL A 81 -7.50 0.90 6.45
CA VAL A 81 -7.64 0.71 5.01
C VAL A 81 -8.15 -0.69 4.69
N ASN A 82 -8.98 -0.77 3.66
CA ASN A 82 -9.44 -2.02 3.06
C ASN A 82 -9.41 -1.85 1.55
N GLY A 83 -8.71 -2.73 0.84
CA GLY A 83 -8.57 -2.65 -0.59
C GLY A 83 -8.67 -4.02 -1.24
N ALA A 84 -8.93 -4.02 -2.54
CA ALA A 84 -8.96 -5.21 -3.36
C ALA A 84 -8.41 -4.90 -4.75
N GLY A 85 -7.88 -5.93 -5.40
CA GLY A 85 -7.27 -5.77 -6.71
C GLY A 85 -6.94 -7.09 -7.39
N SER A 86 -6.04 -7.01 -8.36
CA SER A 86 -5.44 -8.16 -9.02
C SER A 86 -3.94 -8.20 -8.79
N TRP A 87 -3.38 -9.40 -8.81
CA TRP A 87 -1.94 -9.62 -8.69
C TRP A 87 -1.49 -10.69 -9.69
N THR A 88 -0.22 -10.62 -10.02
CA THR A 88 0.54 -11.63 -10.76
C THR A 88 1.93 -11.74 -10.16
N ALA A 89 2.54 -12.92 -10.20
CA ALA A 89 3.91 -13.08 -9.74
C ALA A 89 4.63 -14.16 -10.54
N ASP A 90 5.82 -13.82 -11.03
CA ASP A 90 6.76 -14.77 -11.60
C ASP A 90 7.85 -15.18 -10.58
N SER A 91 9.05 -15.53 -11.05
CA SER A 91 10.19 -15.88 -10.19
C SER A 91 10.93 -14.68 -9.63
N SER A 92 10.69 -13.48 -10.16
CA SER A 92 11.49 -12.27 -9.96
C SER A 92 10.66 -11.04 -9.58
N LEU A 93 9.41 -10.97 -9.99
CA LEU A 93 8.53 -9.82 -9.81
C LEU A 93 7.17 -10.26 -9.26
N LEU A 94 6.65 -9.43 -8.36
CA LEU A 94 5.25 -9.39 -7.94
C LEU A 94 4.66 -8.09 -8.46
N SER A 95 3.65 -8.15 -9.30
CA SER A 95 2.92 -6.99 -9.81
C SER A 95 1.52 -6.99 -9.22
N PHE A 96 1.01 -5.81 -8.86
CA PHE A 96 -0.36 -5.65 -8.39
C PHE A 96 -1.03 -4.43 -9.02
N THR A 97 -2.35 -4.54 -9.18
CA THR A 97 -3.21 -3.46 -9.66
C THR A 97 -4.33 -3.26 -8.66
N LEU A 98 -4.47 -2.06 -8.15
CA LEU A 98 -5.53 -1.68 -7.23
C LEU A 98 -6.84 -1.49 -8.02
N ALA A 99 -7.90 -2.20 -7.64
CA ALA A 99 -9.22 -1.98 -8.23
C ALA A 99 -9.99 -0.92 -7.42
N ASP A 100 -10.01 -1.07 -6.10
CA ASP A 100 -10.67 -0.15 -5.18
C ASP A 100 -9.96 -0.15 -3.82
N MET A 101 -10.00 0.98 -3.13
CA MET A 101 -9.58 1.10 -1.74
C MET A 101 -10.53 2.02 -0.99
N LYS A 102 -10.91 1.60 0.20
CA LYS A 102 -11.62 2.41 1.18
C LYS A 102 -10.70 2.68 2.35
N SER A 103 -10.77 3.90 2.85
CA SER A 103 -10.08 4.28 4.07
C SER A 103 -11.06 4.90 5.07
N ILE A 104 -10.77 4.75 6.36
CA ILE A 104 -11.56 5.31 7.45
C ILE A 104 -10.58 5.94 8.44
N PRO A 105 -10.65 7.26 8.69
CA PRO A 105 -9.78 7.89 9.65
C PRO A 105 -10.06 7.39 11.07
N LYS A 106 -9.00 7.10 11.81
CA LYS A 106 -9.04 6.58 13.19
C LYS A 106 -8.57 7.61 14.20
N SER A 107 -7.47 8.30 13.90
CA SER A 107 -6.88 9.27 14.80
C SER A 107 -6.19 10.38 14.03
N TYR A 108 -6.32 11.59 14.56
CA TYR A 108 -5.56 12.76 14.12
C TYR A 108 -4.89 13.37 15.34
N VAL A 109 -3.56 13.42 15.34
CA VAL A 109 -2.78 14.09 16.37
C VAL A 109 -2.01 15.22 15.72
N ILE A 110 -2.21 16.45 16.17
CA ILE A 110 -1.50 17.63 15.69
C ILE A 110 -0.89 18.34 16.89
N ASN A 111 0.42 18.54 16.88
CA ASN A 111 1.18 19.16 17.95
C ASN A 111 0.86 18.54 19.34
N GLY A 112 0.80 17.21 19.40
CA GLY A 112 0.44 16.45 20.60
C GLY A 112 -1.04 16.50 21.00
N THR A 113 -1.88 17.28 20.31
CA THR A 113 -3.31 17.35 20.58
C THR A 113 -4.06 16.35 19.72
N ALA A 114 -4.77 15.42 20.35
CA ALA A 114 -5.68 14.52 19.66
C ALA A 114 -6.96 15.25 19.23
N ILE A 115 -7.32 15.11 17.96
CA ILE A 115 -8.51 15.68 17.34
C ILE A 115 -9.37 14.52 16.84
N SER A 116 -10.62 14.44 17.30
CA SER A 116 -11.53 13.39 16.85
C SER A 116 -11.78 13.49 15.33
N PRO A 117 -11.74 12.38 14.58
CA PRO A 117 -12.11 12.39 13.16
C PRO A 117 -13.53 12.93 12.90
N SER A 118 -14.48 12.69 13.82
CA SER A 118 -15.84 13.23 13.70
C SER A 118 -15.89 14.75 13.87
N LEU A 119 -14.96 15.32 14.64
CA LEU A 119 -14.82 16.78 14.77
C LEU A 119 -14.25 17.35 13.47
N VAL A 120 -13.21 16.72 12.94
CA VAL A 120 -12.61 17.13 11.66
C VAL A 120 -13.64 17.08 10.53
N ALA A 121 -14.43 16.02 10.41
CA ALA A 121 -15.49 15.92 9.40
C ALA A 121 -16.56 17.02 9.52
N LYS A 122 -16.92 17.43 10.74
CA LYS A 122 -17.89 18.50 10.98
C LYS A 122 -17.37 19.89 10.63
N PHE A 123 -16.07 20.15 10.86
CA PHE A 123 -15.49 21.49 10.73
C PHE A 123 -14.75 21.73 9.41
N ALA A 124 -14.08 20.70 8.86
CA ALA A 124 -13.41 20.79 7.56
C ALA A 124 -14.37 20.60 6.38
N GLY A 125 -15.60 20.10 6.63
CA GLY A 125 -16.53 19.72 5.57
C GLY A 125 -15.99 18.54 4.73
N PRO A 126 -16.54 18.29 3.53
CA PRO A 126 -16.15 17.18 2.65
C PRO A 126 -14.71 17.32 2.07
N SER A 127 -13.94 18.32 2.52
CA SER A 127 -12.66 18.71 1.92
C SER A 127 -11.43 18.03 2.53
N LEU A 128 -11.58 17.27 3.62
CA LEU A 128 -10.45 16.49 4.13
C LEU A 128 -10.28 15.24 3.25
N PRO A 129 -9.24 15.14 2.43
CA PRO A 129 -9.05 13.99 1.58
C PRO A 129 -8.82 12.78 2.48
N ASN A 130 -9.65 11.76 2.31
CA ASN A 130 -9.42 10.46 2.90
C ASN A 130 -8.19 9.84 2.23
N PHE A 131 -7.49 8.93 2.90
CA PHE A 131 -6.26 8.35 2.35
C PHE A 131 -6.48 7.75 0.95
N SER A 132 -7.62 7.08 0.75
CA SER A 132 -8.03 6.46 -0.51
C SER A 132 -8.33 7.46 -1.62
N ASP A 133 -8.66 8.72 -1.32
CA ASP A 133 -9.02 9.71 -2.34
C ASP A 133 -7.81 10.11 -3.20
N GLY A 134 -6.60 9.87 -2.69
CA GLY A 134 -5.35 10.06 -3.42
C GLY A 134 -4.96 8.88 -4.34
N LEU A 135 -5.69 7.77 -4.31
CA LEU A 135 -5.37 6.56 -5.06
C LEU A 135 -6.29 6.43 -6.28
N ALA A 136 -5.70 6.37 -7.46
CA ALA A 136 -6.45 6.13 -8.69
C ALA A 136 -6.82 4.64 -8.82
N SER A 137 -8.06 4.35 -9.23
CA SER A 137 -8.42 3.00 -9.66
C SER A 137 -7.57 2.59 -10.87
N GLY A 138 -7.04 1.37 -10.85
CA GLY A 138 -6.10 0.87 -11.84
C GLY A 138 -4.64 1.25 -11.57
N ALA A 139 -4.35 2.03 -10.52
CA ALA A 139 -2.96 2.25 -10.09
C ALA A 139 -2.27 0.90 -9.85
N SER A 140 -1.06 0.77 -10.39
CA SER A 140 -0.30 -0.46 -10.35
C SER A 140 1.13 -0.19 -9.89
N ASP A 141 1.74 -1.19 -9.28
CA ASP A 141 3.12 -1.14 -8.82
C ASP A 141 3.72 -2.55 -8.84
N GLU A 142 5.05 -2.61 -8.82
CA GLU A 142 5.83 -3.83 -8.95
C GLU A 142 6.90 -3.90 -7.87
N LEU A 143 7.00 -5.07 -7.25
CA LEU A 143 7.99 -5.38 -6.24
C LEU A 143 8.90 -6.48 -6.75
N LYS A 144 10.20 -6.32 -6.54
CA LYS A 144 11.17 -7.36 -6.84
C LYS A 144 11.14 -8.41 -5.73
N ILE A 145 11.06 -9.67 -6.13
CA ILE A 145 11.12 -10.82 -5.22
C ILE A 145 12.59 -11.07 -4.89
N LEU A 146 12.98 -10.81 -3.64
CA LEU A 146 14.32 -11.13 -3.15
C LEU A 146 14.39 -12.55 -2.60
N MET A 147 13.34 -12.98 -1.91
CA MET A 147 13.27 -14.31 -1.30
C MET A 147 11.81 -14.74 -1.11
N ILE A 148 11.56 -16.03 -1.30
CA ILE A 148 10.29 -16.66 -0.98
C ILE A 148 10.53 -18.02 -0.32
N ASN A 149 10.06 -18.15 0.92
CA ASN A 149 10.02 -19.40 1.67
C ASN A 149 8.58 -19.68 2.15
N ASP A 150 8.37 -20.76 2.90
CA ASP A 150 7.01 -21.21 3.24
C ASP A 150 6.30 -20.26 4.23
N ASN A 151 7.07 -19.54 5.05
CA ASN A 151 6.55 -18.68 6.13
C ASN A 151 6.90 -17.19 5.97
N GLU A 152 7.74 -16.83 5.00
CA GLU A 152 8.23 -15.47 4.79
C GLU A 152 8.49 -15.19 3.30
N ILE A 153 8.16 -13.97 2.89
CA ILE A 153 8.54 -13.41 1.60
C ILE A 153 9.26 -12.09 1.86
N THR A 154 10.39 -11.89 1.19
CA THR A 154 11.13 -10.62 1.19
C THR A 154 11.00 -9.98 -0.18
N LEU A 155 10.50 -8.74 -0.19
CA LEU A 155 10.26 -7.95 -1.39
C LEU A 155 11.06 -6.64 -1.32
N GLU A 156 11.45 -6.13 -2.49
CA GLU A 156 12.05 -4.81 -2.66
C GLU A 156 11.10 -3.94 -3.48
N GLY A 157 10.71 -2.80 -2.91
CA GLY A 157 9.92 -1.76 -3.56
C GLY A 157 10.70 -0.47 -3.73
N LYS A 158 10.05 0.57 -4.27
CA LYS A 158 10.61 1.91 -4.40
C LYS A 158 9.75 2.93 -3.68
N ASP A 159 10.38 3.80 -2.91
CA ASP A 159 9.71 4.94 -2.28
C ASP A 159 9.33 6.00 -3.33
N PRO A 160 8.58 7.05 -2.95
CA PRO A 160 8.21 8.13 -3.88
C PRO A 160 9.38 8.89 -4.52
N ALA A 161 10.57 8.85 -3.93
CA ALA A 161 11.79 9.43 -4.49
C ALA A 161 12.57 8.42 -5.37
N GLY A 162 12.09 7.18 -5.49
CA GLY A 162 12.71 6.11 -6.27
C GLY A 162 13.78 5.32 -5.50
N ASN A 163 13.97 5.56 -4.21
CA ASN A 163 14.93 4.80 -3.40
C ASN A 163 14.36 3.43 -3.08
N ALA A 164 15.22 2.41 -3.10
CA ALA A 164 14.82 1.06 -2.74
C ALA A 164 14.52 0.95 -1.24
N PHE A 165 13.48 0.20 -0.90
CA PHE A 165 13.22 -0.25 0.46
C PHE A 165 12.83 -1.73 0.45
N THR A 166 13.19 -2.43 1.52
CA THR A 166 12.86 -3.85 1.68
C THR A 166 11.68 -3.99 2.64
N LEU A 167 10.75 -4.87 2.31
CA LEU A 167 9.67 -5.27 3.19
C LEU A 167 9.65 -6.79 3.35
N GLN A 168 9.40 -7.23 4.58
CA GLN A 168 9.22 -8.63 4.93
C GLN A 168 7.75 -8.87 5.23
N THR A 169 7.22 -9.96 4.69
CA THR A 169 5.86 -10.38 4.96
C THR A 169 5.85 -11.82 5.44
N TYR A 170 5.04 -12.10 6.44
CA TYR A 170 5.04 -13.35 7.19
C TYR A 170 3.71 -14.07 7.05
N ARG A 171 3.76 -15.38 6.89
CA ARG A 171 2.58 -16.21 6.72
C ARG A 171 1.71 -16.18 7.98
N GLN A 172 0.42 -15.96 7.82
CA GLN A 172 -0.53 -16.17 8.91
C GLN A 172 -0.94 -17.65 8.96
N HIS A 173 -0.77 -18.27 10.14
CA HIS A 173 -1.20 -19.64 10.43
C HIS A 173 -2.64 -19.68 10.96
#